data_AF-A0A5S4WI44-F1
#
_entry.id   AF-A0A5S4WI44-F1
#
_cell.length_a   1.000
_cell.length_b   1.000
_cell.length_c   1.000
_cell.angle_alpha   90.00
_cell.angle_beta   90.00
_cell.angle_gamma   90.00
#
_symmetry.space_group_name_H-M   'P 1'
#
loop_
_entity.id
_entity.type
_entity.pdbx_description
1 polymer ?
#
loop_
_entity_poly.entity_id
_entity_poly.type
_entity_poly.pdbx_seq_one_letter_code
_entity_poly.pdbx_strand_id
1 'polypeptide(L)'
;MSGLSGIAAVLAAVGLSAESKDSVPRAALDSAINAALAEGEKAGIIKAGTDASEISAEAVTQERTRARSILGHADAKGREDLAHHLAFETDMSAEAATAMLGKAPKAAEVKTSRLDGNVPDPKVETSTEAPKPGEGLNAAIDRQVAERAKRVA
;
A
#
# COMPACT_ATOMS: atom_id res chain seq x y z
N MET A 1 10.44 -27.75 21.06
CA MET A 1 10.15 -26.95 22.26
C MET A 1 11.47 -26.46 22.84
N SER A 2 12.05 -25.39 22.26
CA SER A 2 13.41 -24.96 22.60
C SER A 2 13.51 -23.46 22.95
N GLY A 3 12.44 -22.69 22.74
CA GLY A 3 12.42 -21.23 22.97
C GLY A 3 12.32 -20.82 24.44
N LEU A 4 11.82 -21.69 25.33
CA LEU A 4 11.71 -21.40 26.76
C LEU A 4 13.06 -21.39 27.49
N SER A 5 14.08 -22.08 26.94
CA SER A 5 15.41 -22.15 27.57
C SER A 5 16.14 -20.82 27.54
N GLY A 6 15.98 -20.02 26.48
CA GLY A 6 16.66 -18.73 26.34
C GLY A 6 16.09 -17.66 27.28
N ILE A 7 14.76 -17.54 27.34
CA ILE A 7 14.10 -16.53 28.19
C ILE A 7 14.34 -16.83 29.68
N ALA A 8 14.29 -18.09 30.09
CA ALA A 8 14.59 -18.49 31.47
C ALA A 8 16.05 -18.21 31.86
N ALA A 9 17.01 -18.41 30.95
CA ALA A 9 18.41 -18.06 31.18
C ALA A 9 18.61 -16.54 31.30
N VAL A 10 17.94 -15.75 30.47
CA VAL A 10 18.00 -14.28 30.51
C VAL A 10 17.36 -13.72 31.80
N LEU A 11 16.21 -14.26 32.24
CA LEU A 11 15.57 -13.87 33.50
C LEU A 11 16.43 -14.25 34.72
N ALA A 12 17.02 -15.46 34.70
CA ALA A 12 17.89 -15.93 35.78
C ALA A 12 19.19 -15.12 35.88
N ALA A 13 19.79 -14.72 34.74
CA ALA A 13 20.99 -13.88 34.71
C ALA A 13 20.77 -12.49 35.33
N VAL A 14 19.51 -12.02 35.37
CA VAL A 14 19.12 -10.71 35.92
C VAL A 14 18.50 -10.84 37.32
N GLY A 15 18.39 -12.06 37.86
CA GLY A 15 17.81 -12.31 39.19
C GLY A 15 16.30 -12.02 39.27
N LEU A 16 15.61 -11.99 38.12
CA LEU A 16 14.20 -11.65 38.03
C LEU A 16 13.36 -12.93 37.91
N SER A 17 12.39 -13.11 38.82
CA SER A 17 11.41 -14.21 38.72
C SER A 17 10.32 -13.85 37.72
N ALA A 18 9.83 -14.85 36.96
CA ALA A 18 8.76 -14.68 35.97
C ALA A 18 7.46 -14.07 36.55
N GLU A 19 7.27 -14.16 37.88
CA GLU A 19 6.11 -13.66 38.62
C GLU A 19 6.21 -12.20 39.11
N SER A 20 7.36 -11.50 38.99
CA SER A 20 7.49 -10.15 39.57
C SER A 20 6.81 -9.08 38.70
N LYS A 21 5.82 -8.37 39.27
CA LYS A 21 5.15 -7.21 38.65
C LYS A 21 5.92 -5.89 38.81
N ASP A 22 7.14 -5.95 39.35
CA ASP A 22 7.96 -4.77 39.62
C ASP A 22 8.61 -4.23 38.33
N SER A 23 8.84 -2.91 38.30
CA SER A 23 9.50 -2.25 37.18
C SER A 23 10.92 -2.80 36.98
N VAL A 24 11.21 -3.33 35.79
CA VAL A 24 12.55 -3.80 35.41
C VAL A 24 13.53 -2.61 35.41
N PRO A 25 14.62 -2.64 36.21
CA PRO A 25 15.60 -1.57 36.16
C PRO A 25 16.30 -1.52 34.80
N ARG A 26 16.60 -0.31 34.29
CA ARG A 26 17.27 -0.13 32.98
C ARG A 26 18.58 -0.94 32.88
N ALA A 27 19.38 -0.92 33.92
CA ALA A 27 20.63 -1.69 33.99
C ALA A 27 20.44 -3.22 33.89
N ALA A 28 19.33 -3.72 34.43
CA ALA A 28 18.95 -5.13 34.32
C ALA A 28 18.56 -5.49 32.87
N LEU A 29 17.82 -4.61 32.19
CA LEU A 29 17.50 -4.76 30.77
C LEU A 29 18.77 -4.72 29.89
N ASP A 30 19.67 -3.77 30.15
CA ASP A 30 20.92 -3.63 29.38
C ASP A 30 21.81 -4.88 29.57
N SER A 31 21.88 -5.43 30.78
CA SER A 31 22.57 -6.69 31.05
C SER A 31 21.95 -7.89 30.33
N ALA A 32 20.62 -7.99 30.28
CA ALA A 32 19.90 -9.03 29.55
C ALA A 32 20.16 -8.96 28.04
N ILE A 33 20.18 -7.75 27.47
CA ILE A 33 20.49 -7.53 26.05
C ILE A 33 21.91 -8.00 25.74
N ASN A 34 22.90 -7.60 26.54
CA ASN A 34 24.30 -8.00 26.33
C ASN A 34 24.49 -9.52 26.46
N ALA A 35 23.81 -10.17 27.42
CA ALA A 35 23.84 -11.62 27.56
C ALA A 35 23.21 -12.33 26.36
N ALA A 36 22.09 -11.81 25.83
CA ALA A 36 21.44 -12.36 24.65
C ALA A 36 22.30 -12.19 23.38
N LEU A 37 22.99 -11.06 23.24
CA LEU A 37 23.94 -10.82 22.14
C LEU A 37 25.13 -11.78 22.22
N ALA A 38 25.73 -11.95 23.40
CA ALA A 38 26.83 -12.89 23.59
C ALA A 38 26.43 -14.35 23.26
N GLU A 39 25.21 -14.75 23.59
CA GLU A 39 24.69 -16.07 23.22
C GLU A 39 24.41 -16.17 21.71
N GLY A 40 23.86 -15.11 21.10
CA GLY A 40 23.65 -15.03 19.65
C GLY A 40 24.96 -15.11 18.85
N GLU A 41 26.03 -14.51 19.37
CA GLU A 41 27.38 -14.61 18.81
C GLU A 41 27.88 -16.06 18.89
N LYS A 42 27.77 -16.71 20.05
CA LYS A 42 28.16 -18.13 20.22
C LYS A 42 27.35 -19.07 19.33
N ALA A 43 26.08 -18.76 19.10
CA ALA A 43 25.21 -19.50 18.20
C ALA A 43 25.45 -19.19 16.71
N GLY A 44 26.34 -18.23 16.38
CA GLY A 44 26.64 -17.83 15.00
C GLY A 44 25.49 -17.11 14.29
N ILE A 45 24.51 -16.59 15.04
CA ILE A 45 23.33 -15.89 14.51
C ILE A 45 23.67 -14.45 14.17
N ILE A 46 24.54 -13.82 14.98
CA ILE A 46 25.03 -12.46 14.78
C ILE A 46 26.56 -12.46 14.66
N LYS A 47 27.11 -11.40 14.06
CA LYS A 47 28.56 -11.24 13.94
C LYS A 47 29.17 -11.01 15.33
N ALA A 48 30.43 -11.43 15.49
CA ALA A 48 31.14 -11.26 16.74
C ALA A 48 31.34 -9.78 17.09
N GLY A 49 31.09 -9.42 18.34
CA GLY A 49 31.23 -8.05 18.83
C GLY A 49 30.15 -7.08 18.36
N THR A 50 29.02 -7.57 17.83
CA THR A 50 27.89 -6.70 17.43
C THR A 50 27.06 -6.28 18.65
N ASP A 51 27.02 -4.97 18.91
CA ASP A 51 26.18 -4.39 19.97
C ASP A 51 24.77 -4.04 19.48
N ALA A 52 23.80 -3.93 20.39
CA ALA A 52 22.40 -3.61 20.06
C ALA A 52 22.26 -2.29 19.28
N SER A 53 23.10 -1.29 19.58
CA SER A 53 23.14 -0.03 18.85
C SER A 53 23.53 -0.24 17.38
N GLU A 54 24.50 -1.11 17.11
CA GLU A 54 24.97 -1.40 15.76
C GLU A 54 23.89 -2.14 14.95
N ILE A 55 23.20 -3.11 15.56
CA ILE A 55 22.08 -3.81 14.92
C ILE A 55 21.00 -2.82 14.47
N SER A 56 20.63 -1.88 15.35
CA SER A 56 19.63 -0.87 15.02
C SER A 56 20.09 0.08 13.91
N ALA A 57 21.36 0.48 13.92
CA ALA A 57 21.93 1.36 12.90
C ALA A 57 22.06 0.66 11.53
N GLU A 58 22.48 -0.60 11.52
CA GLU A 58 22.51 -1.44 10.32
C GLU A 58 21.10 -1.62 9.74
N ALA A 59 20.10 -1.93 10.58
CA ALA A 59 18.72 -2.08 10.14
C ALA A 59 18.15 -0.80 9.50
N VAL A 60 18.39 0.37 10.12
CA VAL A 60 17.99 1.66 9.53
C VAL A 60 18.69 1.92 8.20
N THR A 61 19.98 1.56 8.10
CA THR A 61 20.76 1.75 6.87
C THR A 61 20.28 0.81 5.77
N GLN A 62 19.99 -0.45 6.09
CA GLN A 62 19.44 -1.44 5.17
C GLN A 62 18.08 -0.97 4.64
N GLU A 63 17.19 -0.51 5.53
CA GLU A 63 15.86 -0.05 5.12
C GLU A 63 15.92 1.19 4.23
N ARG A 64 16.77 2.17 4.58
CA ARG A 64 17.01 3.33 3.70
C ARG A 64 17.59 2.94 2.36
N THR A 65 18.46 1.93 2.32
CA THR A 65 19.04 1.40 1.08
C THR A 65 17.97 0.74 0.23
N ARG A 66 17.10 -0.08 0.83
CA ARG A 66 15.95 -0.71 0.16
C ARG A 66 15.03 0.34 -0.46
N ALA A 67 14.56 1.31 0.33
CA ALA A 67 13.68 2.37 -0.14
C ALA A 67 14.32 3.18 -1.28
N ARG A 68 15.61 3.53 -1.16
CA ARG A 68 16.36 4.22 -2.23
C ARG A 68 16.43 3.38 -3.51
N SER A 69 16.66 2.09 -3.40
CA SER A 69 16.71 1.18 -4.55
C SER A 69 15.37 1.09 -5.27
N ILE A 70 14.25 1.07 -4.54
CA ILE A 70 12.90 1.02 -5.13
C ILE A 70 12.58 2.35 -5.84
N LEU A 71 12.77 3.48 -5.16
CA LEU A 71 12.43 4.81 -5.70
C LEU A 71 13.37 5.23 -6.84
N GLY A 72 14.63 4.79 -6.80
CA GLY A 72 15.63 5.09 -7.83
C GLY A 72 15.60 4.15 -9.04
N HIS A 73 14.75 3.12 -9.03
CA HIS A 73 14.70 2.15 -10.13
C HIS A 73 14.08 2.75 -11.39
N ALA A 74 14.56 2.34 -12.57
CA ALA A 74 14.04 2.85 -13.84
C ALA A 74 12.53 2.59 -14.01
N ASP A 75 12.03 1.46 -13.50
CA ASP A 75 10.61 1.10 -13.55
C ASP A 75 9.71 1.93 -12.61
N ALA A 76 10.28 2.67 -11.66
CA ALA A 76 9.52 3.60 -10.82
C ALA A 76 9.04 4.83 -11.61
N LYS A 77 9.68 5.15 -12.75
CA LYS A 77 9.34 6.32 -13.57
C LYS A 77 7.97 6.15 -14.23
N GLY A 78 7.07 7.09 -13.97
CA GLY A 78 5.65 7.05 -14.35
C GLY A 78 4.82 6.14 -13.45
N ARG A 79 5.33 5.74 -12.28
CA ARG A 79 4.68 4.90 -11.25
C ARG A 79 5.10 5.33 -9.85
N GLU A 80 5.40 6.62 -9.68
CA GLU A 80 6.04 7.18 -8.51
C GLU A 80 5.23 6.90 -7.24
N ASP A 81 3.91 7.10 -7.28
CA ASP A 81 3.02 6.84 -6.14
C ASP A 81 3.07 5.36 -5.70
N LEU A 82 3.06 4.42 -6.65
CA LEU A 82 3.17 3.00 -6.35
C LEU A 82 4.55 2.64 -5.79
N ALA A 83 5.62 3.24 -6.34
CA ALA A 83 6.96 3.04 -5.83
C ALA A 83 7.12 3.57 -4.39
N HIS A 84 6.49 4.72 -4.08
CA HIS A 84 6.42 5.27 -2.73
C HIS A 84 5.70 4.34 -1.75
N HIS A 85 4.54 3.81 -2.14
CA HIS A 85 3.82 2.84 -1.32
C HIS A 85 4.68 1.60 -1.03
N LEU A 86 5.31 1.01 -2.05
CA LEU A 86 6.17 -0.17 -1.88
C LEU A 86 7.40 0.13 -0.98
N ALA A 87 7.96 1.33 -1.08
CA ALA A 87 9.15 1.73 -0.33
C ALA A 87 8.90 2.06 1.15
N PHE A 88 7.68 2.42 1.56
CA PHE A 88 7.42 2.90 2.92
C PHE A 88 6.26 2.20 3.64
N GLU A 89 5.34 1.60 2.91
CA GLU A 89 4.13 0.98 3.48
C GLU A 89 4.17 -0.55 3.40
N THR A 90 5.26 -1.11 2.85
CA THR A 90 5.44 -2.56 2.71
C THR A 90 6.84 -3.01 3.11
N ASP A 91 6.93 -4.27 3.59
CA ASP A 91 8.17 -4.96 3.94
C ASP A 91 8.75 -5.80 2.77
N MET A 92 8.36 -5.48 1.53
CA MET A 92 8.79 -6.24 0.36
C MET A 92 10.25 -5.96 0.01
N SER A 93 11.01 -6.97 -0.44
CA SER A 93 12.39 -6.76 -0.90
C SER A 93 12.44 -5.82 -2.11
N ALA A 94 13.57 -5.14 -2.30
CA ALA A 94 13.73 -4.23 -3.43
C ALA A 94 13.53 -4.93 -4.78
N GLU A 95 14.01 -6.17 -4.92
CA GLU A 95 13.88 -6.97 -6.14
C GLU A 95 12.42 -7.34 -6.44
N ALA A 96 11.67 -7.76 -5.42
CA ALA A 96 10.26 -8.10 -5.58
C ALA A 96 9.43 -6.85 -5.91
N ALA A 97 9.71 -5.72 -5.26
CA ALA A 97 9.05 -4.45 -5.52
C ALA A 97 9.32 -3.94 -6.95
N THR A 98 10.57 -4.00 -7.43
CA THR A 98 10.89 -3.58 -8.81
C THR A 98 10.29 -4.52 -9.85
N ALA A 99 10.23 -5.83 -9.59
CA ALA A 99 9.52 -6.78 -10.43
C ALA A 99 8.02 -6.47 -10.53
N MET A 100 7.39 -6.00 -9.44
CA MET A 100 6.00 -5.52 -9.46
C MET A 100 5.85 -4.24 -10.27
N LEU A 101 6.74 -3.25 -10.08
CA LEU A 101 6.74 -2.01 -10.84
C LEU A 101 6.87 -2.26 -12.35
N GLY A 102 7.70 -3.22 -12.77
CA GLY A 102 7.84 -3.60 -14.17
C GLY A 102 6.56 -4.18 -14.80
N LYS A 103 5.70 -4.82 -13.99
CA LYS A 103 4.42 -5.39 -14.43
C LYS A 103 3.26 -4.40 -14.34
N ALA A 104 3.37 -3.39 -13.49
CA ALA A 104 2.32 -2.40 -13.29
C ALA A 104 2.16 -1.49 -14.53
N PRO A 105 0.93 -1.05 -14.85
CA PRO A 105 0.75 0.00 -15.84
C PRO A 105 1.42 1.29 -15.37
N LYS A 106 1.95 2.09 -16.29
CA LYS A 106 2.32 3.47 -15.96
C LYS A 106 1.05 4.24 -15.65
N ALA A 107 1.13 5.17 -14.71
CA ALA A 107 0.08 6.14 -14.50
C ALA A 107 -0.20 6.81 -15.85
N ALA A 108 -1.44 6.64 -16.34
CA ALA A 108 -1.87 7.38 -17.50
C ALA A 108 -1.87 8.85 -17.10
N GLU A 109 -1.26 9.72 -17.92
CA GLU A 109 -1.66 11.13 -17.89
C GLU A 109 -3.18 11.13 -17.94
N VAL A 110 -3.81 11.83 -16.99
CA VAL A 110 -5.24 12.06 -16.98
C VAL A 110 -5.54 12.80 -18.27
N LYS A 111 -5.80 12.05 -19.34
CA LYS A 111 -6.57 12.53 -20.45
C LYS A 111 -7.92 12.79 -19.81
N THR A 112 -8.20 14.08 -19.60
CA THR A 112 -9.56 14.57 -19.48
C THR A 112 -10.42 13.76 -20.43
N SER A 113 -11.55 13.31 -19.92
CA SER A 113 -12.40 12.29 -20.51
C SER A 113 -12.47 12.41 -22.03
N ARG A 114 -12.62 11.29 -22.76
CA ARG A 114 -12.94 11.34 -24.21
C ARG A 114 -14.19 12.19 -24.53
N LEU A 115 -14.95 12.57 -23.50
CA LEU A 115 -16.09 13.47 -23.56
C LEU A 115 -15.75 14.96 -23.43
N ASP A 116 -14.55 15.34 -22.96
CA ASP A 116 -14.19 16.74 -22.68
C ASP A 116 -13.57 17.45 -23.90
N GLY A 117 -13.27 16.71 -24.96
CA GLY A 117 -12.64 17.22 -26.17
C GLY A 117 -13.43 16.82 -27.41
N ASN A 118 -14.28 17.73 -27.89
CA ASN A 118 -14.72 17.80 -29.29
C ASN A 118 -16.01 17.04 -29.70
N VAL A 119 -16.98 16.85 -28.82
CA VAL A 119 -18.38 16.74 -29.26
C VAL A 119 -18.98 18.14 -29.15
N PRO A 120 -19.35 18.81 -30.26
CA PRO A 120 -20.14 20.03 -30.19
C PRO A 120 -21.38 19.74 -29.35
N ASP A 121 -21.63 20.53 -28.31
CA ASP A 121 -22.89 20.44 -27.57
C ASP A 121 -24.04 20.38 -28.59
N PRO A 122 -24.92 19.37 -28.53
CA PRO A 122 -26.11 19.40 -29.36
C PRO A 122 -26.81 20.71 -29.05
N LYS A 123 -27.15 21.50 -30.09
CA LYS A 123 -28.00 22.68 -29.95
C LYS A 123 -29.33 22.24 -29.36
N VAL A 124 -29.40 22.22 -28.03
CA VAL A 124 -30.66 22.23 -27.31
C VAL A 124 -31.14 23.67 -27.44
N GLU A 125 -31.78 23.94 -28.58
CA GLU A 125 -32.64 25.10 -28.73
C GLU A 125 -33.61 25.02 -27.55
N THR A 126 -33.42 25.85 -26.52
CA THR A 126 -34.45 26.04 -25.49
C THR A 126 -35.59 26.74 -26.17
N SER A 127 -36.40 25.93 -26.88
CA SER A 127 -37.56 26.37 -27.61
C SER A 127 -38.43 27.15 -26.63
N THR A 128 -38.56 28.44 -26.90
CA THR A 128 -39.29 29.44 -26.12
C THR A 128 -40.80 29.24 -26.17
N GLU A 129 -41.26 28.01 -26.36
CA GLU A 129 -42.66 27.60 -26.21
C GLU A 129 -42.63 26.21 -25.56
N ALA A 130 -42.87 26.16 -24.26
CA ALA A 130 -43.11 24.89 -23.59
C ALA A 130 -44.37 24.28 -24.22
N PRO A 131 -44.31 23.12 -24.91
CA PRO A 131 -45.52 22.41 -25.30
C PRO A 131 -46.29 22.10 -24.02
N LYS A 132 -47.61 22.35 -24.02
CA LYS A 132 -48.45 22.09 -22.85
C LYS A 132 -48.20 20.66 -22.37
N PRO A 133 -48.00 20.43 -21.06
CA PRO A 133 -47.73 19.11 -20.53
C PRO A 133 -48.77 18.11 -21.04
N GLY A 134 -48.34 17.14 -21.84
CA GLY A 134 -49.18 16.07 -22.40
C GLY A 134 -49.38 16.09 -23.92
N GLU A 135 -49.16 17.20 -24.62
CA GLU A 135 -49.48 17.28 -26.06
C GLU A 135 -48.49 16.50 -26.94
N GLY A 136 -47.19 16.58 -26.63
CA GLY A 136 -46.14 15.86 -27.37
C GLY A 136 -46.19 14.33 -27.17
N LEU A 137 -46.66 13.87 -26.01
CA LEU A 137 -46.74 12.44 -25.70
C LEU A 137 -47.95 11.81 -26.40
N ASN A 138 -49.10 12.49 -26.40
CA ASN A 138 -50.31 12.02 -27.10
C ASN A 138 -50.07 11.88 -28.60
N ALA A 139 -49.42 12.88 -29.23
CA ALA A 139 -49.08 12.84 -30.64
C ALA A 139 -48.05 11.74 -31.00
N ALA A 140 -47.17 11.37 -30.06
CA ALA A 140 -46.22 10.28 -30.24
C ALA A 140 -46.88 8.90 -30.10
N ILE A 141 -47.84 8.77 -29.17
CA ILE A 141 -48.64 7.54 -28.98
C ILE A 141 -49.50 7.28 -30.22
N ASP A 142 -50.19 8.29 -30.74
CA ASP A 142 -51.03 8.14 -31.95
C ASP A 142 -50.21 7.70 -33.17
N ARG A 143 -49.00 8.23 -33.32
CA ARG A 143 -48.06 7.80 -34.37
C ARG A 143 -47.65 6.34 -34.22
N GLN A 144 -47.36 5.89 -33.00
CA GLN A 144 -47.03 4.48 -32.74
C GLN A 144 -48.21 3.54 -32.99
N VAL A 145 -49.43 3.96 -32.67
CA VAL A 145 -50.65 3.18 -32.91
C VAL A 145 -50.92 3.06 -34.41
N ALA A 146 -50.79 4.16 -35.17
CA ALA A 146 -50.96 4.16 -36.62
C ALA A 146 -49.91 3.30 -37.34
N GLU A 147 -48.65 3.35 -36.89
CA GLU A 147 -47.56 2.52 -37.43
C GLU A 147 -47.73 1.02 -37.11
N ARG A 148 -48.29 0.69 -35.94
CA ARG A 148 -48.61 -0.70 -35.57
C ARG A 148 -49.80 -1.23 -36.36
N ALA A 149 -50.82 -0.41 -36.60
CA ALA A 149 -51.97 -0.79 -37.42
C ALA A 149 -51.57 -1.13 -38.87
N LYS A 150 -50.61 -0.41 -39.44
CA LYS A 150 -50.07 -0.69 -40.79
C LYS A 150 -49.23 -1.97 -40.90
N ARG A 151 -48.74 -2.53 -39.79
CA ARG A 151 -47.99 -3.79 -39.80
C ARG A 151 -48.85 -5.03 -39.62
N VAL A 152 -50.14 -4.85 -39.28
CA VAL A 152 -51.07 -5.94 -38.98
C VAL A 152 -52.15 -6.09 -40.07
N ALA A 153 -52.22 -5.15 -41.02
CA ALA A 153 -52.99 -5.26 -42.27
C ALA A 153 -52.09 -5.76 -43.40
#